data_AF-X0NYI2-F1
#
_entry.id   AF-X0NYI2-F1
#
_cell.length_a   1.000
_cell.length_b   1.000
_cell.length_c   1.000
_cell.angle_alpha   90.00
_cell.angle_beta   90.00
_cell.angle_gamma   90.00
#
_symmetry.space_group_name_H-M   'P 1'
#
loop_
_entity.id
_entity.type
_entity.pdbx_description
1 polymer ?
#
loop_
_entity_poly.entity_id
_entity_poly.type
_entity_poly.pdbx_seq_one_letter_code
_entity_poly.pdbx_strand_id
1 'polypeptide(L)'
;MTGDMLVETIENQLSDGEPLVVKETLMRLVMTGTPREEAIQMMACALSIEVFDVMKNEGKFDLKRYSENLAALPEMPWEDDI
;
A
#
# COMPACT_ATOMS: atom_id res chain seq x y z
N MET A 1 14.10 5.47 0.76
CA MET A 1 12.83 6.11 1.18
C MET A 1 12.58 5.74 2.65
N THR A 2 12.05 6.64 3.48
CA THR A 2 11.70 6.36 4.89
C THR A 2 10.23 5.94 4.99
N GLY A 3 9.83 5.28 6.08
CA GLY A 3 8.44 4.85 6.31
C GLY A 3 7.44 6.01 6.27
N ASP A 4 7.81 7.17 6.82
CA ASP A 4 6.97 8.37 6.82
C ASP A 4 6.62 8.86 5.40
N MET A 5 7.56 8.75 4.44
CA MET A 5 7.30 9.13 3.05
C MET A 5 6.32 8.17 2.35
N LEU A 6 6.32 6.89 2.72
CA LEU A 6 5.37 5.92 2.18
C LEU A 6 3.96 6.20 2.71
N VAL A 7 3.84 6.48 4.01
CA VAL A 7 2.57 6.90 4.63
C VAL A 7 2.04 8.17 3.99
N GLU A 8 2.89 9.19 3.82
CA GLU A 8 2.52 10.43 3.13
C GLU A 8 2.06 10.15 1.69
N THR A 9 2.71 9.22 0.99
CA THR A 9 2.30 8.83 -0.37
C THR A 9 0.91 8.18 -0.37
N ILE A 10 0.59 7.32 0.60
CA ILE A 10 -0.76 6.74 0.74
C ILE A 10 -1.79 7.83 1.01
N GLU A 11 -1.49 8.78 1.91
CA GLU A 11 -2.38 9.89 2.21
C GLU A 11 -2.63 10.78 0.98
N ASN A 12 -1.60 11.03 0.17
CA ASN A 12 -1.74 11.75 -1.08
C ASN A 12 -2.61 10.97 -2.09
N GLN A 13 -2.41 9.66 -2.26
CA GLN A 13 -3.27 8.82 -3.11
C GLN A 13 -4.73 8.84 -2.64
N LEU A 14 -4.98 8.85 -1.33
CA LEU A 14 -6.32 8.96 -0.74
C LEU A 14 -6.94 10.34 -0.99
N SER A 15 -6.15 11.41 -0.86
CA SER A 15 -6.59 12.78 -1.16
C SER A 15 -6.97 12.92 -2.63
N ASP A 16 -6.08 12.48 -3.52
CA ASP A 16 -6.25 12.58 -4.97
C ASP A 16 -7.36 11.64 -5.48
N GLY A 17 -7.56 10.51 -4.80
CA GLY A 17 -8.50 9.48 -5.22
C GLY A 17 -8.02 8.58 -6.33
N GLU A 18 -6.72 8.60 -6.59
CA GLU A 18 -6.08 7.75 -7.58
C GLU A 18 -4.86 7.04 -6.97
N PRO A 19 -4.70 5.73 -7.20
CA PRO A 19 -5.65 4.84 -7.88
C PRO A 19 -6.87 4.52 -6.98
N LEU A 20 -8.04 4.27 -7.60
CA LEU A 20 -9.31 4.01 -6.88
C LEU A 20 -9.19 2.90 -5.83
N VAL A 21 -8.40 1.85 -6.12
CA VAL A 21 -8.15 0.69 -5.25
C VAL A 21 -7.61 1.07 -3.86
N VAL A 22 -6.92 2.21 -3.75
CA VAL A 22 -6.41 2.72 -2.46
C VAL A 22 -7.56 3.14 -1.55
N LYS A 23 -8.54 3.87 -2.09
CA LYS A 23 -9.76 4.25 -1.35
C LYS A 23 -10.59 3.04 -0.98
N GLU A 24 -10.79 2.11 -1.91
CA GLU A 24 -11.54 0.87 -1.68
C GLU A 24 -10.90 0.01 -0.59
N THR A 25 -9.56 -0.06 -0.58
CA THR A 25 -8.80 -0.81 0.42
C THR A 25 -8.93 -0.19 1.80
N LEU A 26 -8.76 1.13 1.92
CA LEU A 26 -8.95 1.80 3.20
C LEU A 26 -10.38 1.60 3.73
N MET A 27 -11.39 1.75 2.88
CA MET A 27 -12.78 1.52 3.27
C MET A 27 -13.00 0.08 3.74
N ARG A 28 -12.49 -0.92 2.99
CA ARG A 28 -12.61 -2.34 3.35
C ARG A 28 -12.03 -2.60 4.73
N LEU A 29 -10.77 -2.22 4.96
CA LEU A 29 -10.05 -2.46 6.22
C LEU A 29 -10.76 -1.81 7.41
N VAL A 30 -11.19 -0.55 7.27
CA VAL A 30 -11.90 0.16 8.34
C VAL A 30 -13.27 -0.46 8.61
N MET A 31 -14.02 -0.85 7.58
CA MET A 31 -15.31 -1.52 7.75
C MET A 31 -15.19 -2.90 8.40
N THR A 32 -14.05 -3.59 8.25
CA THR A 32 -13.78 -4.88 8.87
C THR A 32 -13.11 -4.78 10.25
N GLY A 33 -12.92 -3.56 10.77
CA GLY A 33 -12.49 -3.32 12.15
C GLY A 33 -11.02 -2.91 12.32
N THR A 34 -10.27 -2.70 11.24
CA THR A 34 -8.91 -2.17 11.31
C THR A 34 -8.95 -0.65 11.56
N PRO A 35 -8.27 -0.13 12.59
CA PRO A 35 -8.11 1.31 12.77
C PRO A 35 -7.49 1.97 11.53
N ARG A 36 -7.97 3.16 11.15
CA ARG A 36 -7.47 3.89 9.95
C ARG A 36 -5.95 4.02 9.93
N GLU A 37 -5.36 4.37 11.07
CA GLU A 37 -3.90 4.56 11.18
C GLU A 37 -3.16 3.26 10.88
N GLU A 38 -3.59 2.15 11.46
CA GLU A 38 -3.03 0.81 11.21
C GLU A 38 -3.25 0.37 9.76
N ALA A 39 -4.43 0.64 9.19
CA ALA A 39 -4.72 0.37 7.79
C ALA A 39 -3.74 1.10 6.85
N ILE A 40 -3.44 2.37 7.14
CA ILE A 40 -2.49 3.16 6.35
C ILE A 40 -1.07 2.63 6.47
N GLN A 41 -0.66 2.18 7.66
CA GLN A 41 0.65 1.53 7.83
C GLN A 41 0.75 0.25 7.00
N MET A 42 -0.28 -0.60 7.02
CA MET A 42 -0.32 -1.80 6.17
C MET A 42 -0.29 -1.48 4.66
N MET A 43 -1.02 -0.43 4.25
CA MET A 43 -0.99 0.04 2.86
C MET A 43 0.38 0.61 2.48
N ALA A 44 1.07 1.30 3.39
CA ALA A 44 2.45 1.75 3.19
C ALA A 44 3.43 0.58 3.07
N CYS A 45 3.24 -0.50 3.83
CA CYS A 45 4.00 -1.75 3.66
C CYS A 45 3.78 -2.35 2.27
N ALA A 46 2.53 -2.44 1.79
CA ALA A 46 2.24 -2.91 0.43
C ALA A 46 2.88 -2.04 -0.67
N LEU A 47 2.88 -0.71 -0.50
CA LEU A 47 3.53 0.23 -1.41
C LEU A 47 5.06 0.07 -1.42
N SER A 48 5.66 -0.27 -0.27
CA SER A 48 7.10 -0.40 -0.12
C SER A 48 7.71 -1.45 -1.06
N ILE A 49 6.95 -2.51 -1.40
CA ILE A 49 7.38 -3.55 -2.34
C ILE A 49 7.66 -2.97 -3.71
N GLU A 50 6.74 -2.16 -4.23
CA GLU A 50 6.91 -1.52 -5.53
C GLU A 50 8.05 -0.52 -5.53
N VAL A 51 8.12 0.30 -4.48
CA VAL A 51 9.18 1.31 -4.37
C VAL A 51 10.54 0.62 -4.31
N PHE A 52 10.68 -0.47 -3.54
CA PHE A 52 11.92 -1.21 -3.46
C PHE A 52 12.29 -1.86 -4.79
N ASP A 53 11.33 -2.46 -5.51
CA ASP A 53 11.56 -3.06 -6.82
C ASP A 53 12.01 -2.01 -7.86
N VAL A 54 11.34 -0.86 -7.90
CA VAL A 54 11.73 0.27 -8.76
C VAL A 54 13.15 0.75 -8.43
N MET A 55 13.47 0.88 -7.13
CA MET A 55 14.79 1.35 -6.69
C MET A 55 15.92 0.34 -6.94
N LYS A 56 15.66 -0.97 -6.77
CA LYS A 56 16.69 -2.02 -6.82
C LYS A 56 16.89 -2.58 -8.21
N ASN A 57 15.81 -2.78 -8.96
CA ASN A 57 15.82 -3.47 -10.24
C ASN A 57 15.68 -2.51 -11.44
N GLU A 58 15.74 -1.18 -11.20
CA GLU A 58 15.45 -0.14 -12.20
C GLU A 58 14.10 -0.37 -12.92
N GLY A 59 13.18 -1.01 -12.20
CA GLY A 59 11.86 -1.36 -12.69
C GLY A 59 10.97 -0.14 -12.88
N LYS A 60 9.81 -0.36 -13.50
CA LYS A 60 8.70 0.60 -13.47
C LYS A 60 7.73 0.18 -12.39
N PHE A 61 7.05 1.16 -11.80
CA PHE A 61 6.00 0.89 -10.82
C PHE A 61 4.93 -0.03 -11.43
N ASP A 62 4.65 -1.17 -10.80
CA ASP A 62 3.64 -2.12 -11.25
C ASP A 62 2.34 -1.90 -10.48
N LEU A 63 1.41 -1.17 -11.10
CA LEU A 63 0.10 -0.90 -10.51
C LEU A 63 -0.71 -2.19 -10.27
N LYS A 64 -0.52 -3.23 -11.09
CA LYS A 64 -1.24 -4.49 -10.93
C LYS A 64 -0.75 -5.22 -9.68
N ARG A 65 0.58 -5.36 -9.52
CA ARG A 65 1.17 -5.98 -8.32
C ARG A 65 0.84 -5.16 -7.06
N TYR A 66 0.90 -3.84 -7.12
CA TYR A 66 0.46 -2.98 -6.02
C TYR A 66 -1.01 -3.22 -5.63
N SER A 67 -1.91 -3.31 -6.61
CA SER A 67 -3.33 -3.55 -6.38
C SER A 67 -3.59 -4.93 -5.77
N GLU A 68 -2.84 -5.95 -6.21
CA GLU A 68 -2.89 -7.31 -5.65
C GLU A 68 -2.43 -7.32 -4.19
N ASN A 69 -1.35 -6.60 -3.87
CA ASN A 69 -0.89 -6.46 -2.49
C ASN A 69 -1.94 -5.74 -1.63
N LEU A 70 -2.47 -4.60 -2.09
CA LEU A 70 -3.56 -3.90 -1.37
C LEU A 70 -4.78 -4.79 -1.12
N ALA A 71 -5.15 -5.66 -2.06
CA ALA A 71 -6.28 -6.57 -1.93
C ALA A 71 -6.06 -7.67 -0.89
N ALA A 72 -4.81 -8.08 -0.65
CA ALA A 72 -4.44 -9.12 0.31
C ALA A 72 -4.13 -8.57 1.72
N LEU A 73 -4.45 -7.30 1.98
CA LEU A 73 -4.51 -6.78 3.35
C LEU A 73 -5.80 -7.22 4.05
N PRO A 74 -5.73 -7.64 5.33
CA PRO A 74 -4.60 -7.48 6.26
C PRO A 74 -3.58 -8.64 6.31
N GLU A 75 -3.75 -9.69 5.50
CA GLU A 75 -2.96 -10.93 5.61
C GLU A 75 -1.47 -10.78 5.26
N MET A 76 -1.10 -9.76 4.46
CA MET A 76 0.30 -9.45 4.09
C MET A 76 1.14 -10.68 3.69
N PRO A 77 0.71 -11.51 2.72
CA PRO A 77 1.36 -12.77 2.38
C PRO A 77 2.82 -12.67 1.91
N TRP A 78 3.30 -11.46 1.61
CA TRP A 78 4.67 -11.17 1.21
C TRP A 78 5.60 -10.83 2.38
N GLU A 79 5.09 -10.67 3.61
CA GLU A 79 5.90 -10.25 4.77
C GLU A 79 7.05 -11.24 5.04
N ASP A 80 6.83 -12.52 4.78
CA ASP A 80 7.83 -13.58 4.93
C ASP A 80 8.94 -13.56 3.84
N ASP A 81 8.70 -12.85 2.72
CA ASP A 81 9.58 -12.82 1.55
C ASP A 81 10.44 -11.54 1.45
N ILE A 82 10.31 -10.59 2.40
CA ILE A 82 11.05 -9.31 2.44
C ILE A 82 12.34 -9.40 3.26
#